data_AF-A0A9W9TH71-F1
#
_entry.id   AF-A0A9W9TH71-F1
#
_cell.length_a   1.000
_cell.length_b   1.000
_cell.length_c   1.000
_cell.angle_alpha   90.00
_cell.angle_beta   90.00
_cell.angle_gamma   90.00
#
_symmetry.space_group_name_H-M   'P 1'
#
loop_
_entity.id
_entity.type
_entity.pdbx_description
1 polymer ?
#
loop_
_entity_poly.entity_id
_entity_poly.type
_entity_poly.pdbx_seq_one_letter_code
_entity_poly.pdbx_strand_id
1 'polypeptide(L)'
;MSARGKRLYASRADEEEVPPAERWYCPQANCRRWIHTKHLRPDLKYQTCPRCRTKICPQCRDIAHTTTGCTRDPGLPGILEMARRHHWQRCYECHAMVEKNGGCHHVRCICGADFCYICGRPFPGCRCRQGDEVDADDPVFADEEENLALFLVAMDHAEMESALEAGRGTTVEAREAMSMAMAMNR
;
A
#
# COMPACT_ATOMS: atom_id res chain seq x y z
N MET A 1 -27.52 -8.63 -34.71
CA MET A 1 -26.55 -8.05 -33.75
C MET A 1 -26.43 -6.55 -33.94
N SER A 2 -26.68 -5.75 -32.91
CA SER A 2 -26.54 -4.28 -32.94
C SER A 2 -25.10 -3.84 -33.23
N ALA A 3 -24.93 -2.75 -33.97
CA ALA A 3 -23.62 -2.14 -34.27
C ALA A 3 -22.79 -1.85 -33.00
N ARG A 4 -23.46 -1.61 -31.87
CA ARG A 4 -22.83 -1.37 -30.56
C ARG A 4 -22.23 -2.65 -29.97
N GLY A 5 -22.90 -3.79 -30.16
CA GLY A 5 -22.41 -5.10 -29.74
C GLY A 5 -21.21 -5.58 -30.56
N LYS A 6 -21.21 -5.30 -31.87
CA LYS A 6 -20.08 -5.61 -32.76
C LYS A 6 -18.80 -4.87 -32.35
N ARG A 7 -18.91 -3.58 -31.99
CA ARG A 7 -17.78 -2.76 -31.53
C ARG A 7 -17.20 -3.21 -30.18
N LEU A 8 -18.05 -3.67 -29.26
CA LEU A 8 -17.60 -4.18 -27.96
C LEU A 8 -16.88 -5.52 -28.08
N TYR A 9 -17.34 -6.39 -28.98
CA TYR A 9 -16.70 -7.68 -29.23
C TYR A 9 -15.31 -7.53 -29.89
N ALA A 10 -15.20 -6.69 -30.92
CA ALA A 10 -13.93 -6.39 -31.58
C ALA A 10 -12.88 -5.83 -30.61
N SER A 11 -13.29 -4.90 -29.73
CA SER A 11 -12.42 -4.36 -28.67
C SER A 11 -11.85 -5.40 -27.71
N ARG A 12 -12.53 -6.54 -27.52
CA ARG A 12 -12.08 -7.60 -26.61
C ARG A 12 -11.15 -8.58 -27.30
N ALA A 13 -11.44 -8.91 -28.56
CA ALA A 13 -10.54 -9.69 -29.40
C ALA A 13 -9.19 -8.97 -29.59
N ASP A 14 -9.20 -7.67 -29.91
CA ASP A 14 -7.98 -6.86 -30.06
C ASP A 14 -7.16 -6.80 -28.76
N GLU A 15 -7.83 -6.82 -27.59
CA GLU A 15 -7.16 -6.84 -26.29
C GLU A 15 -6.48 -8.19 -26.02
N GLU A 16 -7.13 -9.30 -26.39
CA GLU A 16 -6.60 -10.66 -26.23
C GLU A 16 -5.36 -10.92 -27.09
N GLU A 17 -5.30 -10.33 -28.28
CA GLU A 17 -4.14 -10.39 -29.18
C GLU A 17 -2.88 -9.72 -28.58
N VAL A 18 -3.06 -8.74 -27.69
CA VAL A 18 -1.93 -8.05 -27.04
C VAL A 18 -1.47 -8.83 -25.81
N PRO A 19 -0.17 -9.12 -25.65
CA PRO A 19 0.36 -9.75 -24.45
C PRO A 19 0.01 -8.95 -23.18
N PRO A 20 -0.35 -9.60 -22.05
CA PRO A 20 -0.76 -8.89 -20.83
C PRO A 20 0.21 -7.80 -20.35
N ALA A 21 1.52 -8.01 -20.50
CA ALA A 21 2.57 -7.06 -20.11
C ALA A 21 2.54 -5.74 -20.93
N GLU A 22 2.02 -5.80 -22.16
CA GLU A 22 1.97 -4.69 -23.11
C GLU A 22 0.61 -3.99 -23.14
N ARG A 23 -0.39 -4.49 -22.39
CA ARG A 23 -1.71 -3.87 -22.32
C ARG A 23 -1.67 -2.57 -21.51
N TRP A 24 -2.40 -1.57 -21.99
CA TRP A 24 -2.56 -0.28 -21.33
C TRP A 24 -4.01 -0.08 -20.90
N TYR A 25 -4.17 0.41 -19.68
CA TYR A 25 -5.47 0.77 -19.13
C TYR A 25 -5.42 2.21 -18.62
N CYS A 26 -6.55 2.91 -18.66
CA CYS A 26 -6.63 4.22 -18.07
C CYS A 26 -6.59 4.12 -16.53
N PRO A 27 -5.67 4.82 -15.83
CA PRO A 27 -5.57 4.78 -14.37
C PRO A 27 -6.74 5.49 -13.66
N GLN A 28 -7.50 6.32 -14.38
CA GLN A 28 -8.64 7.02 -13.80
C GLN A 28 -9.70 6.03 -13.30
N ALA A 29 -10.06 6.12 -12.02
CA ALA A 29 -10.91 5.14 -11.34
C ALA A 29 -12.27 4.93 -12.03
N ASN A 30 -12.83 6.00 -12.60
CA ASN A 30 -14.11 5.99 -13.30
C ASN A 30 -14.01 5.60 -14.80
N CYS A 31 -12.80 5.47 -15.35
CA CYS A 31 -12.59 5.11 -16.75
C CYS A 31 -12.15 3.66 -16.91
N ARG A 32 -10.99 3.29 -16.32
CA ARG A 32 -10.37 1.94 -16.33
C ARG A 32 -10.41 1.20 -17.68
N ARG A 33 -10.57 1.92 -18.79
CA ARG A 33 -10.78 1.33 -20.11
C ARG A 33 -9.45 0.97 -20.72
N TRP A 34 -9.42 -0.16 -21.44
CA TRP A 34 -8.29 -0.54 -22.29
C TRP A 34 -8.02 0.55 -23.35
N ILE A 35 -6.74 0.87 -23.54
CA ILE A 35 -6.25 1.83 -24.51
C ILE A 35 -5.44 1.07 -25.54
N HIS A 36 -5.96 0.98 -26.77
CA HIS A 36 -5.22 0.35 -27.86
C HIS A 36 -3.92 1.12 -28.14
N THR A 37 -2.84 0.37 -28.38
CA THR A 37 -1.51 0.88 -28.78
C THR A 37 -1.53 1.92 -29.91
N LYS A 38 -2.49 1.87 -30.84
CA LYS A 38 -2.68 2.87 -31.91
C LYS A 38 -2.95 4.29 -31.40
N HIS A 39 -3.43 4.42 -30.17
CA HIS A 39 -3.70 5.71 -29.52
C HIS A 39 -2.56 6.18 -28.61
N LEU A 40 -1.51 5.37 -28.46
CA LEU A 40 -0.33 5.69 -27.68
C LEU A 40 0.76 6.24 -28.61
N ARG A 41 1.45 7.27 -28.15
CA ARG A 41 2.55 7.93 -28.87
C ARG A 41 3.81 7.88 -28.02
N PRO A 42 4.72 6.93 -28.25
CA PRO A 42 5.86 6.65 -27.36
C PRO A 42 6.83 7.84 -27.23
N ASP A 43 6.81 8.75 -28.20
CA ASP A 43 7.58 9.99 -28.29
C ASP A 43 7.11 11.11 -27.34
N LEU A 44 5.91 10.99 -26.75
CA LEU A 44 5.35 12.02 -25.89
C LEU A 44 5.71 11.83 -24.40
N LYS A 45 5.89 12.95 -23.70
CA LYS A 45 6.10 12.99 -22.24
C LYS A 45 4.93 12.41 -21.43
N TYR A 46 3.74 12.36 -22.03
CA TYR A 46 2.54 11.78 -21.45
C TYR A 46 1.66 11.17 -22.54
N GLN A 47 0.97 10.08 -22.21
CA GLN A 47 -0.09 9.51 -23.04
C GLN A 47 -1.43 10.14 -22.67
N THR A 48 -2.39 10.13 -23.58
CA THR A 48 -3.73 10.68 -23.33
C THR A 48 -4.77 9.60 -23.54
N CYS A 49 -5.64 9.38 -22.55
CA CYS A 49 -6.76 8.45 -22.72
C CYS A 49 -7.74 8.98 -23.79
N PRO A 50 -8.10 8.21 -24.83
CA PRO A 50 -9.02 8.65 -25.88
C PRO A 50 -10.47 8.84 -25.40
N ARG A 51 -10.81 8.35 -24.19
CA ARG A 51 -12.18 8.41 -23.64
C ARG A 51 -12.36 9.57 -22.67
N CYS A 52 -11.58 9.62 -21.60
CA CYS A 52 -11.70 10.63 -20.54
C CYS A 52 -10.63 11.73 -20.63
N ARG A 53 -9.71 11.66 -21.60
CA ARG A 53 -8.61 12.62 -21.80
C ARG A 53 -7.63 12.74 -20.61
N THR A 54 -7.67 11.81 -19.66
CA THR A 54 -6.69 11.73 -18.58
C THR A 54 -5.29 11.56 -19.17
N LYS A 55 -4.34 12.37 -18.67
CA LYS A 55 -2.92 12.26 -19.02
C LYS A 55 -2.28 11.16 -18.18
N ILE A 56 -1.48 10.30 -18.81
CA ILE A 56 -0.91 9.10 -18.23
C ILE A 56 0.61 9.15 -18.40
N CYS A 57 1.35 8.87 -17.34
CA CYS A 57 2.80 8.77 -17.37
C CYS A 57 3.23 7.51 -18.15
N PRO A 58 4.08 7.61 -19.19
CA PRO A 58 4.46 6.44 -19.96
C PRO A 58 5.40 5.49 -19.22
N GLN A 59 6.02 5.94 -18.13
CA GLN A 59 6.96 5.15 -17.35
C GLN A 59 6.27 4.28 -16.29
N CYS A 60 5.40 4.86 -15.45
CA CYS A 60 4.68 4.14 -14.39
C CYS A 60 3.24 3.73 -14.77
N ARG A 61 2.73 4.18 -15.93
CA ARG A 61 1.35 3.96 -16.39
C ARG A 61 0.26 4.52 -15.47
N ASP A 62 0.62 5.36 -14.50
CA ASP A 62 -0.31 6.09 -13.62
C ASP A 62 -0.61 7.51 -14.16
N ILE A 63 -1.41 8.30 -13.44
CA ILE A 63 -1.73 9.68 -13.78
C ILE A 63 -0.42 10.48 -13.96
N ALA A 64 -0.35 11.25 -15.05
CA ALA A 64 0.84 12.02 -15.38
C ALA A 64 1.21 13.00 -14.25
N HIS A 65 2.47 12.98 -13.84
CA HIS A 65 3.03 13.81 -12.76
C HIS A 65 4.27 14.58 -13.26
N THR A 66 4.58 15.71 -12.63
CA THR A 66 5.75 16.55 -12.97
C THR A 66 6.98 16.08 -12.19
N THR A 67 7.78 15.20 -12.80
CA THR A 67 9.19 14.83 -12.51
C THR A 67 9.57 14.32 -11.10
N THR A 68 8.88 14.70 -10.04
CA THR A 68 9.17 14.29 -8.66
C THR A 68 8.31 13.07 -8.32
N GLY A 69 8.91 11.88 -8.31
CA GLY A 69 8.24 10.65 -7.85
C GLY A 69 7.63 9.76 -8.93
N CYS A 70 8.30 9.61 -10.09
CA CYS A 70 7.93 8.56 -11.04
C CYS A 70 8.30 7.17 -10.51
N THR A 71 7.57 6.66 -9.52
CA THR A 71 7.74 5.28 -9.07
C THR A 71 7.06 4.39 -10.09
N ARG A 72 7.81 3.53 -10.79
CA ARG A 72 7.30 2.64 -11.84
C ARG A 72 6.16 1.73 -11.37
N ASP A 73 6.04 1.59 -10.06
CA ASP A 73 5.06 0.77 -9.38
C ASP A 73 4.64 1.49 -8.08
N PRO A 74 3.51 2.22 -8.05
CA PRO A 74 3.06 2.95 -6.87
C PRO A 74 2.62 2.01 -5.72
N GLY A 75 2.40 0.72 -5.98
CA GLY A 75 2.15 -0.30 -4.96
C GLY A 75 3.44 -0.91 -4.39
N LEU A 76 4.55 -0.81 -5.13
CA LEU A 76 5.85 -1.32 -4.69
C LEU A 76 6.35 -0.71 -3.37
N PRO A 77 6.17 0.59 -3.05
CA PRO A 77 6.52 1.12 -1.73
C PRO A 77 5.83 0.37 -0.59
N GLY A 78 4.53 0.10 -0.70
CA GLY A 78 3.78 -0.64 0.32
C GLY A 78 4.19 -2.11 0.41
N ILE A 79 4.46 -2.75 -0.73
CA ILE A 79 4.98 -4.12 -0.78
C ILE A 79 6.41 -4.19 -0.20
N LEU A 80 7.24 -3.18 -0.45
CA LEU A 80 8.60 -3.09 0.10
C LEU A 80 8.57 -2.86 1.62
N GLU A 81 7.63 -2.07 2.12
CA GLU A 81 7.44 -1.87 3.56
C GLU A 81 6.97 -3.16 4.24
N MET A 82 6.00 -3.86 3.63
CA MET A 82 5.56 -5.19 4.08
C MET A 82 6.72 -6.21 4.03
N ALA A 83 7.49 -6.22 2.95
CA ALA A 83 8.65 -7.09 2.82
C ALA A 83 9.71 -6.80 3.90
N ARG A 84 9.93 -5.54 4.28
CA ARG A 84 10.80 -5.19 5.41
C ARG A 84 10.28 -5.74 6.72
N ARG A 85 8.97 -5.55 7.01
CA ARG A 85 8.33 -6.07 8.23
C ARG A 85 8.42 -7.59 8.36
N HIS A 86 8.31 -8.31 7.25
CA HIS A 86 8.38 -9.77 7.24
C HIS A 86 9.78 -10.33 6.90
N HIS A 87 10.81 -9.47 6.86
CA HIS A 87 12.16 -9.84 6.48
C HIS A 87 12.23 -10.65 5.17
N TRP A 88 11.40 -10.31 4.19
CA TRP A 88 11.42 -10.88 2.86
C TRP A 88 12.58 -10.31 2.05
N GLN A 89 13.33 -11.21 1.40
CA GLN A 89 14.51 -10.83 0.64
C GLN A 89 14.23 -10.85 -0.87
N ARG A 90 14.76 -9.87 -1.60
CA ARG A 90 14.67 -9.83 -3.07
C ARG A 90 15.75 -10.68 -3.71
N CYS A 91 15.36 -11.47 -4.71
CA CYS A 91 16.31 -12.14 -5.60
C CYS A 91 17.13 -11.11 -6.38
N TYR A 92 18.44 -11.31 -6.51
CA TYR A 92 19.31 -10.43 -7.29
C TYR A 92 19.06 -10.51 -8.80
N GLU A 93 18.57 -11.65 -9.28
CA GLU A 93 18.39 -11.94 -10.72
C GLU A 93 17.00 -11.52 -11.20
N CYS A 94 15.94 -12.12 -10.63
CA CYS A 94 14.57 -11.90 -11.08
C CYS A 94 13.81 -10.84 -10.27
N HIS A 95 14.43 -10.31 -9.20
CA HIS A 95 13.84 -9.32 -8.30
C HIS A 95 12.55 -9.72 -7.57
N ALA A 96 12.14 -10.99 -7.66
CA ALA A 96 11.02 -11.54 -6.90
C ALA A 96 11.29 -11.44 -5.39
N MET A 97 10.23 -11.19 -4.62
CA MET A 97 10.25 -11.28 -3.17
C MET A 97 10.26 -12.75 -2.76
N VAL A 98 11.16 -13.10 -1.86
CA VAL A 98 11.33 -14.46 -1.35
C VAL A 98 11.17 -14.42 0.16
N GLU A 99 10.28 -15.26 0.68
CA GLU A 99 10.12 -15.54 2.09
C GLU A 99 10.95 -16.77 2.49
N LYS A 100 11.47 -16.79 3.72
CA LYS A 100 12.24 -17.90 4.26
C LYS A 100 11.58 -18.45 5.53
N ASN A 101 11.29 -19.75 5.52
CA ASN A 101 10.66 -20.46 6.65
C ASN A 101 11.68 -21.00 7.69
N GLY A 102 12.80 -20.29 7.90
CA GLY A 102 13.88 -20.69 8.82
C GLY A 102 15.05 -21.45 8.18
N GLY A 103 16.07 -21.81 8.97
CA GLY A 103 17.25 -22.59 8.54
C GLY A 103 18.44 -21.77 8.03
N CYS A 104 19.22 -22.33 7.10
CA CYS A 104 20.45 -21.73 6.54
C CYS A 104 20.20 -20.43 5.75
N HIS A 105 21.20 -19.55 5.63
CA HIS A 105 21.11 -18.34 4.80
C HIS A 105 21.16 -18.60 3.29
N HIS A 106 21.42 -19.82 2.85
CA HIS A 106 21.39 -20.18 1.44
C HIS A 106 19.95 -20.43 0.98
N VAL A 107 19.47 -19.64 0.01
CA VAL A 107 18.13 -19.75 -0.55
C VAL A 107 18.21 -19.83 -2.08
N ARG A 108 17.41 -20.73 -2.64
CA ARG A 108 17.24 -20.91 -4.08
C ARG A 108 15.93 -20.27 -4.53
N CYS A 109 16.01 -19.32 -5.45
CA CYS A 109 14.83 -18.70 -6.04
C CYS A 109 14.13 -19.64 -7.03
N ILE A 110 12.84 -19.41 -7.29
CA ILE A 110 12.08 -20.10 -8.35
C ILE A 110 12.67 -19.87 -9.75
N CYS A 111 13.43 -18.80 -9.96
CA CYS A 111 14.15 -18.57 -11.22
C CYS A 111 15.43 -19.42 -11.35
N GLY A 112 15.81 -20.18 -10.32
CA GLY A 112 17.01 -21.02 -10.29
C GLY A 112 18.26 -20.35 -9.71
N ALA A 113 18.21 -19.06 -9.39
CA ALA A 113 19.34 -18.35 -8.78
C ALA A 113 19.51 -18.69 -7.28
N ASP A 114 20.74 -19.04 -6.89
CA ASP A 114 21.13 -19.27 -5.50
C ASP A 114 21.75 -18.01 -4.88
N PHE A 115 21.22 -17.59 -3.73
CA PHE A 115 21.66 -16.36 -3.07
C PHE A 115 21.61 -16.44 -1.54
N CYS A 116 22.33 -15.53 -0.89
CA CYS A 116 22.30 -15.36 0.56
C CYS A 116 21.09 -14.54 0.99
N TYR A 117 20.27 -15.08 1.87
CA TYR A 117 19.07 -14.41 2.37
C TYR A 117 19.36 -13.17 3.24
N ILE A 118 20.55 -13.09 3.87
CA ILE A 118 20.96 -11.90 4.64
C ILE A 118 21.28 -10.72 3.72
N CYS A 119 22.12 -10.95 2.70
CA CYS A 119 22.71 -9.85 1.92
C CYS A 119 22.24 -9.78 0.46
N GLY A 120 21.43 -10.73 0.01
CA GLY A 120 20.93 -10.81 -1.37
C GLY A 120 21.97 -11.17 -2.43
N ARG A 121 23.25 -11.40 -2.05
CA ARG A 121 24.34 -11.68 -3.02
C ARG A 121 24.34 -13.14 -3.49
N PRO A 122 24.88 -13.42 -4.69
CA PRO A 122 25.05 -14.79 -5.18
C PRO A 122 25.79 -15.68 -4.18
N PHE A 123 25.30 -16.91 -4.00
CA PHE A 123 25.93 -17.93 -3.16
C PHE A 123 26.76 -18.89 -4.02
N PRO A 124 27.95 -19.38 -3.58
CA PRO A 124 28.67 -19.05 -2.36
C PRO A 124 29.67 -17.89 -2.58
N GLY A 125 29.23 -16.63 -2.48
CA GLY A 125 30.08 -15.44 -2.63
C GLY A 125 30.03 -14.46 -1.45
N CYS A 126 29.23 -14.75 -0.43
CA CYS A 126 29.05 -13.86 0.73
C CYS A 126 29.83 -14.34 1.96
N ARG A 127 30.27 -13.41 2.81
CA ARG A 127 30.89 -13.67 4.12
C ARG A 127 29.91 -13.58 5.29
N CYS A 128 28.60 -13.66 5.03
CA CYS A 128 27.57 -13.63 6.08
C CYS A 128 27.72 -14.88 6.96
N ARG A 129 27.87 -14.69 8.28
CA ARG A 129 27.98 -15.79 9.23
C ARG A 129 26.65 -16.53 9.30
N GLN A 130 26.67 -17.85 9.43
CA GLN A 130 25.47 -18.59 9.82
C GLN A 130 25.31 -18.42 11.33
N GLY A 131 24.19 -17.88 11.78
CA GLY A 131 23.89 -17.72 13.20
C GLY A 131 23.99 -16.32 13.79
N ASP A 132 23.96 -15.26 12.98
CA ASP A 132 23.58 -13.94 13.51
C ASP A 132 22.04 -13.93 13.53
N GLU A 133 21.49 -14.38 14.66
CA GLU A 133 20.12 -14.01 15.05
C GLU A 133 20.02 -12.49 14.90
N VAL A 134 18.94 -12.03 14.28
CA VAL A 134 18.63 -10.59 14.24
C VAL A 134 18.78 -10.05 15.67
N ASP A 135 19.68 -9.09 15.85
CA ASP A 135 20.05 -8.60 17.18
C ASP A 135 18.77 -8.23 17.96
N ALA A 136 18.57 -8.86 19.12
CA ALA A 136 17.44 -8.63 20.01
C ALA A 136 17.45 -7.22 20.66
N ASP A 137 18.40 -6.37 20.25
CA ASP A 137 18.55 -4.97 20.65
C ASP A 137 18.25 -4.00 19.47
N ASP A 138 17.65 -4.47 18.36
CA ASP A 138 17.06 -3.56 17.36
C ASP A 138 15.75 -2.95 17.92
N PRO A 139 15.65 -1.62 18.08
CA PRO A 139 14.48 -0.95 18.67
C PRO A 139 13.19 -1.10 17.84
N VAL A 140 13.22 -1.85 16.74
CA VAL A 140 12.05 -2.17 15.90
C VAL A 140 11.12 -3.21 16.56
N PHE A 141 11.51 -3.84 17.67
CA PHE A 141 10.64 -4.71 18.46
C PHE A 141 10.34 -4.11 19.84
N ALA A 142 9.70 -2.94 19.87
CA ALA A 142 8.82 -2.61 21.00
C ALA A 142 7.59 -3.54 20.88
N ASP A 143 7.64 -4.57 21.72
CA ASP A 143 6.61 -5.53 22.10
C ASP A 143 5.17 -5.16 21.70
N GLU A 144 4.51 -6.12 21.04
CA GLU A 144 3.06 -6.06 20.76
C GLU A 144 2.23 -5.84 22.05
N GLU A 145 2.80 -6.19 23.21
CA GLU A 145 2.23 -5.92 24.53
C GLU A 145 2.23 -4.42 24.90
N GLU A 146 3.29 -3.65 24.60
CA GLU A 146 3.32 -2.20 24.85
C GLU A 146 2.32 -1.45 23.96
N ASN A 147 2.16 -1.87 22.70
CA ASN A 147 1.16 -1.27 21.79
C ASN A 147 -0.28 -1.62 22.20
N LEU A 148 -0.50 -2.83 22.72
CA LEU A 148 -1.80 -3.20 23.29
C LEU A 148 -2.06 -2.43 24.59
N ALA A 149 -1.04 -2.23 25.43
CA ALA A 149 -1.12 -1.39 26.62
C ALA A 149 -1.39 0.07 26.25
N LEU A 150 -0.74 0.63 25.23
CA LEU A 150 -0.99 1.99 24.74
C LEU A 150 -2.42 2.14 24.20
N PHE A 151 -2.91 1.13 23.47
CA PHE A 151 -4.26 1.11 22.93
C PHE A 151 -5.32 1.02 24.04
N LEU A 152 -5.11 0.16 25.04
CA LEU A 152 -6.00 0.03 26.20
C LEU A 152 -5.98 1.30 27.06
N VAL A 153 -4.81 1.90 27.31
CA VAL A 153 -4.69 3.18 28.04
C VAL A 153 -5.38 4.32 27.29
N ALA A 154 -5.29 4.36 25.96
CA ALA A 154 -6.00 5.35 25.15
C ALA A 154 -7.52 5.16 25.17
N MET A 155 -8.00 3.91 25.19
CA MET A 155 -9.43 3.61 25.35
C MET A 155 -9.94 3.99 26.75
N ASP A 156 -9.21 3.64 27.80
CA ASP A 156 -9.55 3.99 29.19
C ASP A 156 -9.57 5.51 29.41
N HIS A 157 -8.63 6.24 28.80
CA HIS A 157 -8.60 7.71 28.89
C HIS A 157 -9.80 8.34 28.17
N ALA A 158 -10.20 7.82 27.01
CA ALA A 158 -11.37 8.31 26.26
C ALA A 158 -12.69 8.04 26.99
N GLU A 159 -12.81 6.89 27.67
CA GLU A 159 -13.96 6.57 28.51
C GLU A 159 -14.03 7.47 29.76
N MET A 160 -12.87 7.74 30.39
CA MET A 160 -12.77 8.64 31.54
C MET A 160 -13.07 10.11 31.17
N GLU A 161 -12.60 10.60 30.03
CA GLU A 161 -12.92 11.95 29.52
C GLU A 161 -14.41 12.08 29.21
N SER A 162 -15.00 11.07 28.56
CA SER A 162 -16.45 11.03 28.28
C SER A 162 -17.28 11.01 29.58
N ALA A 163 -16.85 10.29 30.61
CA ALA A 163 -17.49 10.28 31.93
C ALA A 163 -17.36 11.62 32.67
N LEU A 164 -16.22 12.31 32.53
CA LEU A 164 -15.98 13.63 33.12
C LEU A 164 -16.80 14.74 32.41
N GLU A 165 -17.03 14.61 31.09
CA GLU A 165 -17.92 15.49 30.33
C GLU A 165 -19.40 15.26 30.67
N ALA A 166 -19.83 14.00 30.79
CA ALA A 166 -21.18 13.65 31.23
C ALA A 166 -21.48 14.14 32.67
N GLY A 167 -20.48 14.09 33.56
CA GLY A 167 -20.58 14.63 34.93
C GLY A 167 -20.62 16.17 35.00
N ARG A 168 -20.02 16.86 34.02
CA ARG A 168 -20.11 18.33 33.92
C ARG A 168 -21.46 18.83 33.42
N GLY A 169 -22.12 18.08 32.53
CA GLY A 169 -23.47 18.42 32.05
C GLY A 169 -24.53 18.38 33.16
N THR A 170 -24.52 17.33 33.98
CA THR A 170 -25.53 17.14 35.04
C THR A 170 -25.40 18.13 36.19
N THR A 171 -24.19 18.60 36.51
CA THR A 171 -23.95 19.57 37.60
C THR A 171 -24.27 21.02 37.20
N VAL A 172 -24.15 21.37 35.92
CA VAL A 172 -24.53 22.70 35.41
C VAL A 172 -26.05 22.82 35.33
N GLU A 173 -26.74 21.83 34.74
CA GLU A 173 -28.21 21.82 34.66
C GLU A 173 -28.87 21.77 36.05
N ALA A 174 -28.31 21.01 37.00
CA ALA A 174 -28.80 20.97 38.37
C ALA A 174 -28.66 22.32 39.09
N ARG A 175 -27.55 23.06 38.86
CA ARG A 175 -27.34 24.40 39.45
C ARG A 175 -28.26 25.46 38.84
N GLU A 176 -28.51 25.41 37.53
CA GLU A 176 -29.44 26.33 36.85
C GLU A 176 -30.89 26.07 37.29
N ALA A 177 -31.30 24.80 37.38
CA ALA A 177 -32.63 24.43 37.88
C ALA A 177 -32.85 24.87 39.34
N MET A 178 -31.85 24.71 40.21
CA MET A 178 -31.90 25.18 41.61
C MET A 178 -31.97 26.71 41.70
N SER A 179 -31.24 27.43 40.83
CA SER A 179 -31.28 28.89 40.79
C SER A 179 -32.63 29.43 40.31
N MET A 180 -33.25 28.80 39.31
CA MET A 180 -34.60 29.16 38.84
C MET A 180 -35.68 28.85 39.88
N ALA A 181 -35.60 27.70 40.56
CA ALA A 181 -36.55 27.34 41.61
C ALA A 181 -36.50 28.32 42.81
N MET A 182 -35.30 28.82 43.16
CA MET A 182 -35.15 29.85 44.20
C MET A 182 -35.67 31.22 43.78
N ALA A 183 -35.61 31.56 42.48
CA ALA A 183 -36.15 32.82 41.94
C ALA A 183 -37.69 32.85 41.86
N MET A 184 -38.32 31.67 41.73
CA MET A 184 -39.78 31.54 41.63
C MET A 184 -40.50 31.56 42.98
N ASN A 185 -39.78 31.44 44.10
CA ASN A 185 -40.36 31.38 45.44
C ASN A 185 -40.26 32.72 46.21
N ARG A 186 -40.27 33.84 45.47
CA ARG A 186 -40.19 35.20 46.01
C ARG A 186 -41.31 36.09 45.48
#